data_AF-A0A1M6NA31-F1
#
_entry.id   AF-A0A1M6NA31-F1
#
_cell.length_a   1.000
_cell.length_b   1.000
_cell.length_c   1.000
_cell.angle_alpha   90.00
_cell.angle_beta   90.00
_cell.angle_gamma   90.00
#
_symmetry.space_group_name_H-M   'P 1'
#
loop_
_entity.id
_entity.type
_entity.pdbx_description
1 polymer ?
#
loop_
_entity_poly.entity_id
_entity_poly.type
_entity_poly.pdbx_seq_one_letter_code
_entity_poly.pdbx_strand_id
1 'polypeptide(L)'
;MYSLFPCYKPTTNIVIDTANTTRILGETPFKFNNYVTKLLYPTPKVGWRPNAVILVPLTSYHYGLLASPVIHFPINAPLIFTNKDYLLQENFDEIIRLSPTGKNVPAQVLIVGPISTVIEVQLLNSGLSVTRITGNDPIIAATEAMEFRYSIPSASMEGNKNLMIVSAENFKEAIPAAYFSAHMGVPILFTYKNKLPEATKQKLIKYNDKNVFIIGSELIISNEVLNEIKDIVKGYVDRIDGNTPYDVAVNFSKYYSDEGMFGWNINEKNGWAFCFGNPDNWVYNLSSCIFAHIGKHSPLLYVEGAKIPRVTNDYILTLKPPQKEPPKPPFMHGYILGNYYQIPEEMQFYIEQLITV
;
A
#
# COMPACT_ATOMS: atom_id res chain seq x y z
N MET A 1 13.00 27.04 10.12
CA MET A 1 13.91 26.65 9.03
C MET A 1 15.23 26.27 9.68
N TYR A 2 15.48 24.99 9.92
CA TYR A 2 16.77 24.51 10.45
C TYR A 2 17.16 23.26 9.67
N SER A 3 18.23 23.36 8.87
CA SER A 3 18.97 22.20 8.39
C SER A 3 19.77 21.68 9.58
N LEU A 4 19.42 20.51 10.12
CA LEU A 4 20.00 20.06 11.39
C LEU A 4 21.42 19.52 11.25
N PHE A 5 21.88 19.09 10.06
CA PHE A 5 23.22 18.47 9.93
C PHE A 5 23.86 18.70 8.54
N PRO A 6 25.21 18.86 8.47
CA PRO A 6 25.95 18.92 7.21
C PRO A 6 26.01 17.55 6.51
N CYS A 7 26.11 17.55 5.17
CA CYS A 7 26.22 16.35 4.32
C CYS A 7 27.18 15.29 4.88
N TYR A 8 26.63 14.18 5.34
CA TYR A 8 27.39 13.00 5.78
C TYR A 8 27.80 12.16 4.57
N LYS A 9 29.08 11.75 4.52
CA LYS A 9 29.56 10.69 3.62
C LYS A 9 29.50 9.37 4.39
N PRO A 10 28.94 8.27 3.85
CA PRO A 10 28.79 7.03 4.60
C PRO A 10 30.16 6.46 4.97
N THR A 11 30.40 6.32 6.27
CA THR A 11 31.49 5.52 6.84
C THR A 11 31.18 4.03 6.71
N THR A 12 32.21 3.18 6.73
CA THR A 12 32.21 1.74 6.44
C THR A 12 31.39 0.83 7.37
N ASN A 13 30.61 1.37 8.31
CA ASN A 13 29.72 0.62 9.21
C ASN A 13 28.30 1.19 9.07
N ILE A 14 27.51 0.58 8.20
CA ILE A 14 26.12 1.00 7.94
C ILE A 14 25.19 0.24 8.90
N VAL A 15 24.38 0.95 9.69
CA VAL A 15 23.37 0.34 10.56
C VAL A 15 22.09 0.11 9.75
N ILE A 16 21.75 -1.17 9.54
CA ILE A 16 20.55 -1.55 8.78
C ILE A 16 19.31 -1.44 9.68
N ASP A 17 19.36 -2.07 10.84
CA ASP A 17 18.25 -2.12 11.79
C ASP A 17 18.64 -1.47 13.12
N THR A 18 17.66 -0.93 13.82
CA THR A 18 17.79 -0.39 15.17
C THR A 18 16.85 -1.14 16.12
N ALA A 19 16.73 -0.72 17.38
CA ALA A 19 15.87 -1.45 18.33
C ALA A 19 14.38 -1.39 17.94
N ASN A 20 13.90 -0.27 17.39
CA ASN A 20 12.48 -0.11 17.03
C ASN A 20 12.24 0.15 15.54
N THR A 21 13.27 0.32 14.70
CA THR A 21 13.11 0.40 13.25
C THR A 21 13.78 -0.74 12.48
N THR A 22 13.10 -1.22 11.44
CA THR A 22 13.61 -2.20 10.47
C THR A 22 13.69 -1.57 9.09
N ARG A 23 14.87 -1.59 8.46
CA ARG A 23 15.04 -1.03 7.11
C ARG A 23 14.80 -2.08 6.04
N ILE A 24 13.96 -1.73 5.08
CA ILE A 24 13.70 -2.54 3.90
C ILE A 24 14.69 -2.11 2.82
N LEU A 25 15.66 -2.98 2.53
CA LEU A 25 16.70 -2.71 1.55
C LEU A 25 16.37 -3.33 0.19
N GLY A 26 16.82 -2.64 -0.86
CA GLY A 26 16.82 -3.14 -2.22
C GLY A 26 17.41 -2.10 -3.15
N GLU A 27 18.48 -2.46 -3.85
CA GLU A 27 19.14 -1.55 -4.81
C GLU A 27 18.27 -1.30 -6.05
N THR A 28 17.40 -2.26 -6.37
CA THR A 28 16.44 -2.19 -7.47
C THR A 28 15.04 -2.40 -6.91
N PRO A 29 13.99 -1.92 -7.60
CA PRO A 29 12.61 -2.18 -7.17
C PRO A 29 12.28 -3.67 -7.05
N PHE A 30 12.86 -4.52 -7.90
CA PHE A 30 12.68 -5.97 -7.86
C PHE A 30 13.31 -6.60 -6.61
N LYS A 31 14.57 -6.28 -6.32
CA LYS A 31 15.24 -6.74 -5.09
C LYS A 31 14.52 -6.25 -3.84
N PHE A 32 14.08 -5.00 -3.84
CA PHE A 32 13.30 -4.41 -2.74
C PHE A 32 12.00 -5.20 -2.52
N ASN A 33 11.24 -5.45 -3.58
CA ASN A 33 9.99 -6.20 -3.50
C ASN A 33 10.21 -7.63 -2.99
N ASN A 34 11.25 -8.31 -3.46
CA ASN A 34 11.60 -9.66 -3.02
C ASN A 34 12.08 -9.69 -1.56
N TYR A 35 12.67 -8.59 -1.07
CA TYR A 35 13.03 -8.47 0.34
C TYR A 35 11.79 -8.31 1.24
N VAL A 36 10.82 -7.50 0.82
CA VAL A 36 9.52 -7.37 1.51
C VAL A 36 8.85 -8.74 1.68
N THR A 37 8.76 -9.52 0.61
CA THR A 37 8.12 -10.84 0.64
C THR A 37 8.90 -11.85 1.49
N LYS A 38 10.23 -11.78 1.53
CA LYS A 38 11.06 -12.61 2.41
C LYS A 38 10.88 -12.30 3.89
N LEU A 39 10.65 -11.05 4.27
CA LEU A 39 10.39 -10.71 5.67
C LEU A 39 9.08 -11.31 6.19
N LEU A 40 8.04 -11.34 5.36
CA LEU A 40 6.73 -11.88 5.74
C LEU A 40 6.62 -13.39 5.57
N TYR A 41 7.27 -13.92 4.52
CA TYR A 41 7.24 -15.32 4.15
C TYR A 41 8.68 -15.84 4.00
N PRO A 42 9.41 -16.13 5.08
CA PRO A 42 10.86 -16.35 5.03
C PRO A 42 11.27 -17.66 4.35
N THR A 43 10.43 -18.69 4.39
CA THR A 43 10.72 -20.00 3.79
C THR A 43 9.44 -20.70 3.36
N PRO A 44 9.46 -21.54 2.31
CA PRO A 44 8.29 -22.34 1.93
C PRO A 44 7.87 -23.36 3.01
N LYS A 45 8.69 -23.57 4.04
CA LYS A 45 8.40 -24.50 5.14
C LYS A 45 7.50 -23.91 6.24
N VAL A 46 7.18 -22.62 6.18
CA VAL A 46 6.26 -22.01 7.15
C VAL A 46 4.81 -22.43 6.89
N GLY A 47 4.01 -22.52 7.95
CA GLY A 47 2.58 -22.84 7.84
C GLY A 47 1.72 -21.73 7.22
N TRP A 48 2.24 -20.51 7.13
CA TRP A 48 1.54 -19.30 6.69
C TRP A 48 2.01 -18.78 5.32
N ARG A 49 2.27 -19.68 4.37
CA ARG A 49 2.57 -19.27 2.98
C ARG A 49 1.40 -18.48 2.36
N PRO A 50 1.66 -17.61 1.37
CA PRO A 50 0.59 -16.93 0.66
C PRO A 50 -0.25 -17.91 -0.16
N ASN A 51 -1.53 -17.62 -0.41
CA ASN A 51 -2.35 -18.51 -1.25
C ASN A 51 -2.08 -18.27 -2.73
N ALA A 52 -1.80 -17.04 -3.13
CA ALA A 52 -1.40 -16.65 -4.48
C ALA A 52 -0.27 -15.62 -4.44
N VAL A 53 0.25 -15.25 -5.61
CA VAL A 53 1.12 -14.09 -5.81
C VAL A 53 0.46 -13.19 -6.86
N ILE A 54 0.46 -11.88 -6.64
CA ILE A 54 -0.06 -10.91 -7.62
C ILE A 54 1.12 -10.37 -8.42
N LEU A 55 1.13 -10.60 -9.72
CA LEU A 55 2.16 -10.11 -10.63
C LEU A 55 1.68 -8.83 -11.32
N VAL A 56 2.44 -7.76 -11.16
CA VAL A 56 2.07 -6.39 -11.58
C VAL A 56 3.18 -5.78 -12.44
N PRO A 57 2.89 -5.11 -13.56
CA PRO A 57 3.93 -4.49 -14.36
C PRO A 57 4.46 -3.21 -13.71
N LEU A 58 5.77 -2.98 -13.81
CA LEU A 58 6.45 -1.78 -13.32
C LEU A 58 6.16 -0.52 -14.17
N THR A 59 5.34 -0.64 -15.22
CA THR A 59 5.08 0.45 -16.18
C THR A 59 4.22 1.58 -15.62
N SER A 60 3.44 1.33 -14.57
CA SER A 60 2.56 2.34 -13.99
C SER A 60 2.18 2.02 -12.54
N TYR A 61 2.15 3.05 -11.69
CA TYR A 61 1.72 2.95 -10.29
C TYR A 61 0.26 2.51 -10.14
N HIS A 62 -0.59 2.79 -11.14
CA HIS A 62 -2.00 2.43 -11.13
C HIS A 62 -2.22 0.94 -10.90
N TYR A 63 -1.43 0.08 -11.55
CA TYR A 63 -1.63 -1.37 -11.41
C TYR A 63 -1.31 -1.87 -10.01
N GLY A 64 -0.38 -1.22 -9.29
CA GLY A 64 -0.13 -1.54 -7.89
C GLY A 64 -1.25 -1.06 -6.97
N LEU A 65 -1.81 0.13 -7.22
CA LEU A 65 -2.98 0.63 -6.50
C LEU A 65 -4.19 -0.30 -6.70
N LEU A 66 -4.55 -0.62 -7.94
CA LEU A 66 -5.73 -1.43 -8.22
C LEU A 66 -5.56 -2.92 -7.85
N ALA A 67 -4.31 -3.40 -7.73
CA ALA A 67 -4.00 -4.75 -7.21
C ALA A 67 -4.09 -4.84 -5.68
N SER A 68 -3.89 -3.73 -4.96
CA SER A 68 -3.85 -3.74 -3.49
C SER A 68 -5.02 -4.43 -2.76
N PRO A 69 -6.30 -4.35 -3.19
CA PRO A 69 -7.39 -5.02 -2.48
C PRO A 69 -7.34 -6.55 -2.60
N VAL A 70 -6.63 -7.07 -3.59
CA VAL A 70 -6.43 -8.51 -3.82
C VAL A 70 -5.43 -9.09 -2.82
N ILE A 71 -4.62 -8.26 -2.16
CA ILE A 71 -3.66 -8.71 -1.13
C ILE A 71 -4.41 -9.29 0.08
N HIS A 72 -5.55 -8.68 0.43
CA HIS A 72 -6.31 -9.03 1.63
C HIS A 72 -6.91 -10.45 1.58
N PHE A 73 -7.27 -10.99 2.74
CA PHE A 73 -7.98 -12.25 2.85
C PHE A 73 -9.30 -12.26 2.06
N PRO A 74 -9.76 -13.44 1.58
CA PRO A 74 -9.14 -14.76 1.73
C PRO A 74 -8.01 -15.04 0.71
N ILE A 75 -7.74 -14.12 -0.22
CA ILE A 75 -6.76 -14.33 -1.29
C ILE A 75 -5.33 -14.34 -0.74
N ASN A 76 -4.99 -13.46 0.21
CA ASN A 76 -3.70 -13.46 0.90
C ASN A 76 -2.50 -13.59 -0.04
N ALA A 77 -2.27 -12.56 -0.85
CA ALA A 77 -1.32 -12.61 -1.94
C ALA A 77 -0.38 -11.40 -1.97
N PRO A 78 0.94 -11.57 -1.80
CA PRO A 78 1.87 -10.47 -1.99
C PRO A 78 1.90 -10.00 -3.43
N LEU A 79 2.07 -8.69 -3.58
CA LEU A 79 2.34 -8.05 -4.86
C LEU A 79 3.83 -8.19 -5.21
N ILE A 80 4.12 -8.59 -6.44
CA ILE A 80 5.45 -8.60 -7.04
C ILE A 80 5.43 -7.79 -8.34
N PHE A 81 6.26 -6.75 -8.40
CA PHE A 81 6.49 -6.00 -9.64
C PHE A 81 7.39 -6.75 -10.61
N THR A 82 7.09 -6.68 -11.91
CA THR A 82 7.90 -7.26 -12.99
C THR A 82 7.98 -6.33 -14.20
N ASN A 83 8.94 -6.59 -15.09
CA ASN A 83 8.88 -6.01 -16.44
C ASN A 83 7.67 -6.60 -17.19
N LYS A 84 7.04 -5.80 -18.04
CA LYS A 84 5.85 -6.24 -18.77
C LYS A 84 6.14 -7.30 -19.84
N ASP A 85 7.34 -7.33 -20.40
CA ASP A 85 7.68 -8.19 -21.54
C ASP A 85 8.52 -9.42 -21.17
N TYR A 86 9.20 -9.39 -20.02
CA TYR A 86 10.03 -10.50 -19.54
C TYR A 86 10.01 -10.61 -18.02
N LEU A 87 10.21 -11.81 -17.50
CA LEU A 87 10.33 -12.07 -16.07
C LEU A 87 11.80 -12.26 -15.71
N LEU A 88 12.33 -11.40 -14.84
CA LEU A 88 13.69 -11.55 -14.32
C LEU A 88 13.81 -12.85 -13.52
N GLN A 89 14.96 -13.51 -13.63
CA GLN A 89 15.21 -14.77 -12.91
C GLN A 89 15.04 -14.61 -11.40
N GLU A 90 15.49 -13.50 -10.81
CA GLU A 90 15.34 -13.24 -9.37
C GLU A 90 13.87 -13.14 -8.93
N ASN A 91 12.99 -12.61 -9.78
CA ASN A 91 11.55 -12.55 -9.49
C ASN A 91 10.90 -13.91 -9.67
N PHE A 92 11.29 -14.65 -10.72
CA PHE A 92 10.83 -16.02 -10.92
C PHE A 92 11.21 -16.90 -9.74
N ASP A 93 12.47 -16.86 -9.30
CA ASP A 93 12.96 -17.59 -8.13
C ASP A 93 12.20 -17.21 -6.86
N GLU A 94 11.85 -15.93 -6.69
CA GLU A 94 11.04 -15.47 -5.56
C GLU A 94 9.61 -16.03 -5.60
N ILE A 95 8.96 -16.06 -6.77
CA ILE A 95 7.63 -16.66 -6.94
C ILE A 95 7.68 -18.16 -6.57
N ILE A 96 8.70 -18.88 -7.04
CA ILE A 96 8.88 -20.30 -6.72
C ILE A 96 9.18 -20.49 -5.21
N ARG A 97 10.02 -19.64 -4.62
CA ARG A 97 10.38 -19.66 -3.19
C ARG A 97 9.16 -19.43 -2.30
N LEU A 98 8.29 -18.48 -2.67
CA LEU A 98 7.03 -18.24 -1.96
C LEU A 98 6.12 -19.46 -1.98
N SER A 99 6.19 -20.25 -3.06
CA SER A 99 5.45 -21.50 -3.23
C SER A 99 3.97 -21.31 -2.87
N PRO A 100 3.25 -20.42 -3.59
CA PRO A 100 1.86 -20.09 -3.30
C PRO A 100 0.99 -21.35 -3.23
N THR A 101 0.14 -21.45 -2.21
CA THR A 101 -0.58 -22.70 -1.92
C THR A 101 -1.65 -23.05 -2.95
N GLY A 102 -2.17 -22.07 -3.68
CA GLY A 102 -3.32 -22.23 -4.58
C GLY A 102 -4.64 -22.51 -3.85
N LYS A 103 -4.67 -22.43 -2.52
CA LYS A 103 -5.85 -22.77 -1.72
C LYS A 103 -6.90 -21.66 -1.79
N ASN A 104 -8.13 -22.01 -2.19
CA ASN A 104 -9.28 -21.11 -2.23
C ASN A 104 -9.04 -19.83 -3.05
N VAL A 105 -8.20 -19.92 -4.07
CA VAL A 105 -7.89 -18.86 -5.02
C VAL A 105 -7.96 -19.43 -6.45
N PRO A 106 -8.25 -18.61 -7.47
CA PRO A 106 -8.41 -19.11 -8.84
C PRO A 106 -7.10 -19.61 -9.45
N ALA A 107 -5.97 -19.11 -8.98
CA ALA A 107 -4.65 -19.51 -9.44
C ALA A 107 -3.57 -19.18 -8.39
N GLN A 108 -2.41 -19.83 -8.54
CA GLN A 108 -1.20 -19.54 -7.76
C GLN A 108 -0.58 -18.20 -8.14
N VAL A 109 -0.72 -17.76 -9.40
CA VAL A 109 -0.29 -16.43 -9.85
C VAL A 109 -1.45 -15.67 -10.46
N LEU A 110 -1.67 -14.44 -9.99
CA LEU A 110 -2.70 -13.52 -10.45
C LEU A 110 -2.05 -12.38 -11.22
N ILE A 111 -2.28 -12.28 -12.52
CA ILE A 111 -1.73 -11.21 -13.37
C ILE A 111 -2.68 -10.01 -13.36
N VAL A 112 -2.16 -8.86 -12.95
CA VAL A 112 -2.88 -7.59 -12.94
C VAL A 112 -2.14 -6.59 -13.81
N GLY A 113 -2.71 -6.27 -14.97
CA GLY A 113 -2.18 -5.30 -15.93
C GLY A 113 -1.57 -5.93 -17.20
N PRO A 114 -0.94 -5.10 -18.06
CA PRO A 114 -0.45 -5.48 -19.38
C PRO A 114 0.84 -6.31 -19.34
N ILE A 115 0.82 -7.50 -18.72
CA ILE A 115 1.95 -8.44 -18.71
C ILE A 115 1.86 -9.37 -19.93
N SER A 116 2.96 -9.53 -20.66
CA SER A 116 3.08 -10.39 -21.85
C SER A 116 2.67 -11.83 -21.57
N THR A 117 2.02 -12.45 -22.54
CA THR A 117 1.64 -13.87 -22.50
C THR A 117 2.86 -14.80 -22.47
N VAL A 118 4.05 -14.34 -22.89
CA VAL A 118 5.29 -15.10 -22.77
C VAL A 118 5.62 -15.41 -21.30
N ILE A 119 5.42 -14.44 -20.40
CA ILE A 119 5.63 -14.63 -18.95
C ILE A 119 4.59 -15.61 -18.39
N GLU A 120 3.34 -15.49 -18.83
CA GLU A 120 2.26 -16.41 -18.45
C GLU A 120 2.58 -17.85 -18.86
N VAL A 121 3.04 -18.08 -20.09
CA VAL A 121 3.50 -19.39 -20.58
C VAL A 121 4.72 -19.89 -19.78
N GLN A 122 5.68 -19.02 -19.45
CA GLN A 122 6.82 -19.39 -18.62
C GLN A 122 6.40 -19.90 -17.23
N LEU A 123 5.45 -19.22 -16.58
CA LEU A 123 4.91 -19.61 -15.27
C LEU A 123 4.12 -20.92 -15.36
N LEU A 124 3.27 -21.09 -16.38
CA LEU A 124 2.53 -22.33 -16.61
C LEU A 124 3.48 -23.53 -16.83
N ASN A 125 4.53 -23.35 -17.65
CA ASN A 125 5.54 -24.39 -17.90
C ASN A 125 6.36 -24.76 -16.65
N SER A 126 6.39 -23.88 -15.64
CA SER A 126 7.01 -24.18 -14.34
C SER A 126 6.10 -24.96 -13.37
N GLY A 127 4.86 -25.27 -13.78
CA GLY A 127 3.89 -26.01 -12.98
C GLY A 127 3.00 -25.14 -12.09
N LEU A 128 3.06 -23.81 -12.23
CA LEU A 128 2.16 -22.89 -11.53
C LEU A 128 0.85 -22.73 -12.30
N SER A 129 -0.28 -22.60 -11.58
CA SER A 129 -1.51 -22.09 -12.20
C SER A 129 -1.50 -20.56 -12.29
N VAL A 130 -2.04 -20.03 -13.39
CA VAL A 130 -2.06 -18.58 -13.67
C VAL A 130 -3.48 -18.13 -14.03
N THR A 131 -3.88 -16.95 -13.55
CA THR A 131 -5.12 -16.26 -13.96
C THR A 131 -4.83 -14.79 -14.20
N ARG A 132 -5.29 -14.25 -15.32
CA ARG A 132 -5.27 -12.82 -15.59
C ARG A 132 -6.55 -12.17 -15.10
N ILE A 133 -6.41 -11.15 -14.27
CA ILE A 133 -7.54 -10.41 -13.70
C ILE A 133 -7.90 -9.22 -14.59
N THR A 134 -6.91 -8.49 -15.09
CA THR A 134 -7.16 -7.21 -15.77
C THR A 134 -6.40 -7.03 -17.08
N GLY A 135 -6.88 -6.09 -17.89
CA GLY A 135 -6.28 -5.68 -19.16
C GLY A 135 -5.30 -4.50 -19.08
N ASN A 136 -5.17 -3.81 -20.22
CA ASN A 136 -4.11 -2.83 -20.47
C ASN A 136 -4.47 -1.39 -20.07
N ASP A 137 -5.74 -1.00 -20.07
CA ASP A 137 -6.13 0.37 -19.68
C ASP A 137 -6.26 0.45 -18.15
N PRO A 138 -5.53 1.33 -17.44
CA PRO A 138 -5.57 1.38 -15.98
C PRO A 138 -6.94 1.72 -15.38
N ILE A 139 -7.75 2.53 -16.06
CA ILE A 139 -9.08 2.93 -15.57
C ILE A 139 -10.03 1.74 -15.69
N ILE A 140 -10.05 1.06 -16.85
CA ILE A 140 -10.86 -0.14 -17.05
C ILE A 140 -10.37 -1.27 -16.13
N ALA A 141 -9.05 -1.48 -16.05
CA ALA A 141 -8.43 -2.49 -15.19
C ALA A 141 -8.81 -2.30 -13.72
N ALA A 142 -8.93 -1.07 -13.22
CA ALA A 142 -9.39 -0.83 -11.85
C ALA A 142 -10.83 -1.35 -11.65
N THR A 143 -11.70 -1.15 -12.64
CA THR A 143 -13.06 -1.67 -12.59
C THR A 143 -13.12 -3.20 -12.66
N GLU A 144 -12.22 -3.83 -13.41
CA GLU A 144 -12.10 -5.29 -13.51
C GLU A 144 -11.55 -5.89 -12.20
N ALA A 145 -10.54 -5.27 -11.60
CA ALA A 145 -10.00 -5.66 -10.31
C ALA A 145 -11.03 -5.53 -9.18
N MET A 146 -11.85 -4.47 -9.21
CA MET A 146 -12.99 -4.31 -8.29
C MET A 146 -14.00 -5.46 -8.43
N GLU A 147 -14.43 -5.77 -9.65
CA GLU A 147 -15.39 -6.87 -9.89
C GLU A 147 -14.79 -8.22 -9.47
N PHE A 148 -13.51 -8.44 -9.74
CA PHE A 148 -12.79 -9.62 -9.26
C PHE A 148 -12.80 -9.70 -7.73
N ARG A 149 -12.46 -8.60 -7.04
CA ARG A 149 -12.50 -8.51 -5.57
C ARG A 149 -13.90 -8.78 -5.01
N TYR A 150 -14.96 -8.35 -5.69
CA TYR A 150 -16.34 -8.64 -5.26
C TYR A 150 -16.79 -10.07 -5.56
N SER A 151 -16.21 -10.73 -6.56
CA SER A 151 -16.50 -12.16 -6.80
C SER A 151 -15.90 -13.07 -5.74
N ILE A 152 -14.85 -12.62 -5.04
CA ILE A 152 -14.28 -13.27 -3.85
C ILE A 152 -14.34 -12.27 -2.68
N PRO A 153 -15.48 -12.16 -1.97
CA PRO A 153 -15.70 -11.13 -0.95
C PRO A 153 -14.56 -10.99 0.06
N SER A 154 -14.33 -9.75 0.52
CA SER A 154 -13.33 -9.45 1.55
C SER A 154 -13.67 -10.16 2.85
N ALA A 155 -12.66 -10.53 3.63
CA ALA A 155 -12.87 -11.00 5.00
C ALA A 155 -13.26 -9.87 5.97
N SER A 156 -13.06 -8.60 5.59
CA SER A 156 -13.51 -7.44 6.34
C SER A 156 -14.89 -6.96 5.88
N MET A 157 -15.60 -6.24 6.75
CA MET A 157 -16.86 -5.61 6.38
C MET A 157 -16.63 -4.41 5.47
N GLU A 158 -15.56 -3.67 5.73
CA GLU A 158 -15.12 -2.48 5.03
C GLU A 158 -14.88 -2.78 3.56
N GLY A 159 -14.16 -3.86 3.26
CA GLY A 159 -13.89 -4.28 1.88
C GLY A 159 -15.13 -4.70 1.09
N ASN A 160 -16.22 -5.03 1.78
CA ASN A 160 -17.48 -5.43 1.16
C ASN A 160 -18.51 -4.29 1.04
N LYS A 161 -18.38 -3.24 1.87
CA LYS A 161 -19.32 -2.11 1.93
C LYS A 161 -18.80 -0.83 1.27
N ASN A 162 -17.48 -0.68 1.17
CA ASN A 162 -16.85 0.59 0.85
C ASN A 162 -16.05 0.50 -0.46
N LEU A 163 -15.91 1.64 -1.13
CA LEU A 163 -15.05 1.87 -2.29
C LEU A 163 -14.16 3.08 -2.02
N MET A 164 -12.92 3.04 -2.49
CA MET A 164 -12.05 4.21 -2.51
C MET A 164 -11.92 4.77 -3.92
N ILE A 165 -11.91 6.10 -4.05
CA ILE A 165 -11.59 6.80 -5.29
C ILE A 165 -10.31 7.62 -5.06
N VAL A 166 -9.35 7.46 -5.96
CA VAL A 166 -8.08 8.18 -5.93
C VAL A 166 -7.75 8.79 -7.29
N SER A 167 -6.80 9.72 -7.32
CA SER A 167 -6.38 10.37 -8.57
C SER A 167 -5.61 9.41 -9.49
N ALA A 168 -5.92 9.45 -10.78
CA ALA A 168 -5.17 8.82 -11.87
C ALA A 168 -3.95 9.66 -12.33
N GLU A 169 -3.78 10.86 -11.78
CA GLU A 169 -2.77 11.83 -12.22
C GLU A 169 -1.73 12.09 -11.13
N ASN A 170 -2.07 11.85 -9.87
CA ASN A 170 -1.19 12.07 -8.72
C ASN A 170 -1.15 10.86 -7.80
N PHE A 171 -0.04 10.13 -7.84
CA PHE A 171 0.17 8.94 -7.03
C PHE A 171 0.51 9.23 -5.56
N LYS A 172 1.04 10.42 -5.23
CA LYS A 172 1.57 10.71 -3.90
C LYS A 172 0.48 10.72 -2.83
N GLU A 173 -0.68 11.26 -3.16
CA GLU A 173 -1.85 11.26 -2.27
C GLU A 173 -2.68 9.97 -2.40
N ALA A 174 -2.53 9.24 -3.51
CA ALA A 174 -3.26 7.99 -3.75
C ALA A 174 -2.67 6.78 -3.03
N ILE A 175 -1.33 6.68 -2.89
CA ILE A 175 -0.66 5.49 -2.35
C ILE A 175 -1.04 5.12 -0.91
N PRO A 176 -1.29 6.06 0.04
CA PRO A 176 -1.81 5.70 1.36
C PRO A 176 -3.10 4.85 1.28
N ALA A 177 -3.93 5.02 0.25
CA ALA A 177 -5.11 4.19 -0.01
C ALA A 177 -4.75 2.71 -0.22
N ALA A 178 -3.62 2.39 -0.88
CA ALA A 178 -3.21 1.00 -1.08
C ALA A 178 -2.92 0.26 0.23
N TYR A 179 -2.48 0.96 1.27
CA TYR A 179 -2.21 0.34 2.57
C TYR A 179 -3.51 -0.08 3.26
N PHE A 180 -4.51 0.82 3.29
CA PHE A 180 -5.82 0.47 3.84
C PHE A 180 -6.54 -0.57 2.98
N SER A 181 -6.41 -0.47 1.66
CA SER A 181 -6.92 -1.45 0.70
C SER A 181 -6.29 -2.83 0.91
N ALA A 182 -4.98 -2.93 1.13
CA ALA A 182 -4.34 -4.19 1.49
C ALA A 182 -4.79 -4.70 2.86
N HIS A 183 -5.02 -3.80 3.82
CA HIS A 183 -5.48 -4.14 5.16
C HIS A 183 -6.91 -4.67 5.20
N MET A 184 -7.82 -4.10 4.40
CA MET A 184 -9.26 -4.35 4.48
C MET A 184 -9.86 -4.94 3.19
N GLY A 185 -9.13 -5.02 2.10
CA GLY A 185 -9.65 -5.47 0.80
C GLY A 185 -10.62 -4.47 0.14
N VAL A 186 -10.55 -3.18 0.47
CA VAL A 186 -11.41 -2.13 -0.09
C VAL A 186 -10.99 -1.81 -1.52
N PRO A 187 -11.83 -2.02 -2.54
CA PRO A 187 -11.45 -1.73 -3.93
C PRO A 187 -11.13 -0.26 -4.18
N ILE A 188 -10.23 -0.02 -5.13
CA ILE A 188 -9.80 1.32 -5.55
C ILE A 188 -10.22 1.55 -7.00
N LEU A 189 -10.94 2.64 -7.24
CA LEU A 189 -11.22 3.19 -8.57
C LEU A 189 -10.48 4.52 -8.78
N PHE A 190 -10.40 4.95 -10.04
CA PHE A 190 -9.65 6.13 -10.42
C PHE A 190 -10.55 7.25 -10.94
N THR A 191 -10.13 8.48 -10.68
CA THR A 191 -10.69 9.70 -11.30
C THR A 191 -9.58 10.64 -11.77
N TYR A 192 -9.87 11.52 -12.71
CA TYR A 192 -9.02 12.67 -13.03
C TYR A 192 -9.42 13.87 -12.17
N LYS A 193 -8.57 14.90 -12.15
CA LYS A 193 -8.79 16.11 -11.34
C LYS A 193 -10.17 16.71 -11.50
N ASN A 194 -10.60 16.96 -12.74
CA ASN A 194 -11.86 17.63 -13.04
C ASN A 194 -12.82 16.74 -13.85
N LYS A 195 -12.60 15.41 -13.84
CA LYS A 195 -13.39 14.49 -14.68
C LYS A 195 -13.48 13.12 -14.05
N LEU A 196 -14.71 12.67 -13.83
CA LEU A 196 -15.03 11.29 -13.53
C LEU A 196 -15.02 10.46 -14.83
N PRO A 197 -14.12 9.47 -14.99
CA PRO A 197 -14.10 8.62 -16.18
C PRO A 197 -15.40 7.80 -16.30
N GLU A 198 -15.85 7.57 -17.54
CA GLU A 198 -17.09 6.84 -17.80
C GLU A 198 -17.09 5.43 -17.19
N ALA A 199 -15.97 4.71 -17.27
CA ALA A 199 -15.85 3.39 -16.66
C ALA A 199 -16.05 3.42 -15.13
N THR A 200 -15.46 4.41 -14.44
CA THR A 200 -15.65 4.62 -13.00
C THR A 200 -17.11 4.99 -12.70
N LYS A 201 -17.69 5.93 -13.46
CA LYS A 201 -19.08 6.37 -13.34
C LYS A 201 -20.06 5.21 -13.43
N GLN A 202 -19.88 4.32 -14.42
CA GLN A 202 -20.72 3.14 -14.60
C GLN A 202 -20.66 2.19 -13.41
N LYS A 203 -19.48 2.00 -12.79
CA LYS A 203 -19.36 1.19 -11.58
C LYS A 203 -20.05 1.84 -10.39
N LEU A 204 -19.94 3.16 -10.23
CA LEU A 204 -20.65 3.88 -9.15
C LEU A 204 -22.16 3.81 -9.32
N ILE A 205 -22.68 3.87 -10.54
CA ILE A 205 -24.12 3.67 -10.81
C ILE A 205 -24.54 2.25 -10.45
N LYS A 206 -23.77 1.25 -10.87
CA LYS A 206 -24.06 -0.18 -10.64
C LYS A 206 -24.01 -0.55 -9.14
N TYR A 207 -23.09 0.05 -8.40
CA TYR A 207 -22.82 -0.21 -6.98
C TYR A 207 -23.15 1.02 -6.12
N ASN A 208 -24.26 1.70 -6.41
CA ASN A 208 -24.63 2.95 -5.74
C ASN A 208 -25.02 2.78 -4.27
N ASP A 209 -25.19 1.56 -3.78
CA ASP A 209 -25.41 1.22 -2.37
C ASP A 209 -24.12 1.26 -1.54
N LYS A 210 -22.95 1.26 -2.18
CA LYS A 210 -21.65 1.31 -1.49
C LYS A 210 -21.36 2.69 -0.94
N ASN A 211 -20.65 2.75 0.18
CA ASN A 211 -20.04 3.99 0.61
C ASN A 211 -18.81 4.28 -0.23
N VAL A 212 -18.53 5.56 -0.48
CA VAL A 212 -17.40 6.00 -1.31
C VAL A 212 -16.54 6.98 -0.56
N PHE A 213 -15.25 6.67 -0.45
CA PHE A 213 -14.25 7.48 0.21
C PHE A 213 -13.23 8.00 -0.80
N ILE A 214 -13.20 9.32 -0.98
CA ILE A 214 -12.23 9.97 -1.85
C ILE A 214 -10.96 10.22 -1.06
N ILE A 215 -9.83 9.65 -1.50
CA ILE A 215 -8.53 9.89 -0.86
C ILE A 215 -7.74 10.83 -1.75
N GLY A 216 -7.56 12.06 -1.28
CA GLY A 216 -6.85 13.11 -2.02
C GLY A 216 -7.49 14.47 -1.90
N SER A 217 -6.64 15.47 -2.04
CA SER A 217 -7.02 16.87 -1.88
C SER A 217 -7.86 17.42 -3.01
N GLU A 218 -8.58 18.52 -2.74
CA GLU A 218 -9.29 19.27 -3.77
C GLU A 218 -8.38 19.67 -4.95
N LEU A 219 -7.08 19.87 -4.70
CA LEU A 219 -6.10 20.24 -5.72
C LEU A 219 -5.91 19.18 -6.81
N ILE A 220 -6.16 17.91 -6.49
CA ILE A 220 -5.94 16.76 -7.38
C ILE A 220 -7.23 15.99 -7.73
N ILE A 221 -8.31 16.21 -6.98
CA ILE A 221 -9.66 15.71 -7.27
C ILE A 221 -10.61 16.84 -6.87
N SER A 222 -11.23 17.52 -7.82
CA SER A 222 -11.98 18.74 -7.57
C SER A 222 -13.28 18.50 -6.79
N ASN A 223 -13.86 19.57 -6.25
CA ASN A 223 -15.16 19.49 -5.60
C ASN A 223 -16.30 19.18 -6.58
N GLU A 224 -16.15 19.53 -7.87
CA GLU A 224 -17.10 19.13 -8.91
C GLU A 224 -17.16 17.60 -9.06
N VAL A 225 -16.01 16.92 -9.05
CA VAL A 225 -15.96 15.45 -9.11
C VAL A 225 -16.58 14.83 -7.87
N LEU A 226 -16.28 15.37 -6.67
CA LEU A 226 -16.91 14.92 -5.42
C LEU A 226 -18.44 15.06 -5.47
N ASN A 227 -18.95 16.20 -5.96
CA ASN A 227 -20.38 16.43 -6.08
C ASN A 227 -21.02 15.50 -7.12
N GLU A 228 -20.37 15.27 -8.27
CA GLU A 228 -20.84 14.29 -9.25
C GLU A 228 -20.95 12.87 -8.64
N ILE A 229 -19.98 12.46 -7.81
CA ILE A 229 -20.03 11.17 -7.10
C ILE A 229 -21.20 11.13 -6.11
N LYS A 230 -21.42 12.19 -5.34
CA LYS A 230 -22.54 12.32 -4.39
C LYS A 230 -23.91 12.22 -5.08
N ASP A 231 -24.04 12.75 -6.29
CA ASP A 231 -25.28 12.67 -7.05
C ASP A 231 -25.56 11.26 -7.60
N ILE A 232 -24.52 10.45 -7.81
CA ILE A 232 -24.62 9.08 -8.33
C ILE A 232 -24.89 8.06 -7.21
N VAL A 233 -24.23 8.23 -6.07
CA VAL A 233 -24.15 7.24 -4.99
C VAL A 233 -25.24 7.49 -3.94
N LYS A 234 -25.90 6.43 -3.49
CA LYS A 234 -26.90 6.45 -2.41
C LYS A 234 -26.29 6.15 -1.04
N GLY A 235 -25.14 5.48 -1.00
CA GLY A 235 -24.34 5.28 0.22
C GLY A 235 -23.67 6.58 0.70
N TYR A 236 -22.97 6.47 1.83
CA TYR A 236 -22.23 7.60 2.41
C TYR A 236 -21.04 7.98 1.51
N VAL A 237 -20.82 9.28 1.30
CA VAL A 237 -19.70 9.78 0.51
C VAL A 237 -18.92 10.82 1.29
N ASP A 238 -17.62 10.59 1.44
CA ASP A 238 -16.72 11.50 2.16
C ASP A 238 -15.35 11.62 1.51
N ARG A 239 -14.59 12.63 1.91
CA ARG A 239 -13.24 12.90 1.44
C ARG A 239 -12.26 12.93 2.61
N ILE A 240 -11.17 12.20 2.44
CA ILE A 240 -9.98 12.31 3.27
C ILE A 240 -9.01 13.26 2.56
N ASP A 241 -8.98 14.51 3.03
CA ASP A 241 -8.22 15.62 2.43
C ASP A 241 -6.97 15.99 3.27
N GLY A 242 -6.08 16.78 2.71
CA GLY A 242 -4.91 17.40 3.32
C GLY A 242 -4.25 18.39 2.35
N ASN A 243 -3.51 19.37 2.86
CA ASN A 243 -2.86 20.38 2.00
C ASN A 243 -1.67 19.83 1.20
N THR A 244 -1.12 18.69 1.63
CA THR A 244 0.04 18.03 1.03
C THR A 244 -0.12 16.51 1.08
N PRO A 245 0.68 15.74 0.31
CA PRO A 245 0.71 14.27 0.44
C PRO A 245 1.00 13.78 1.87
N TYR A 246 1.79 14.54 2.63
CA TYR A 246 2.09 14.24 4.03
C TYR A 246 0.85 14.40 4.91
N ASP A 247 0.09 15.48 4.69
CA ASP A 247 -1.17 15.72 5.41
C ASP A 247 -2.20 14.64 5.09
N VAL A 248 -2.37 14.28 3.80
CA VAL A 248 -3.31 13.21 3.41
C VAL A 248 -2.95 11.88 4.06
N ALA A 249 -1.67 11.49 4.08
CA ALA A 249 -1.23 10.26 4.73
C ALA A 249 -1.52 10.24 6.25
N VAL A 250 -1.22 11.35 6.94
CA VAL A 250 -1.49 11.49 8.38
C VAL A 250 -2.99 11.53 8.66
N ASN A 251 -3.74 12.33 7.92
CA ASN A 251 -5.18 12.46 8.08
C ASN A 251 -5.88 11.14 7.81
N PHE A 252 -5.44 10.37 6.81
CA PHE A 252 -6.01 9.06 6.56
C PHE A 252 -5.72 8.08 7.68
N SER A 253 -4.51 8.10 8.26
CA SER A 253 -4.17 7.27 9.41
C SER A 253 -5.02 7.59 10.65
N LYS A 254 -5.39 8.87 10.86
CA LYS A 254 -6.28 9.30 11.95
C LYS A 254 -7.75 9.00 11.67
N TYR A 255 -8.14 9.02 10.41
CA TYR A 255 -9.53 9.06 9.99
C TYR A 255 -10.32 7.85 10.49
N TYR A 256 -11.56 8.13 10.91
CA TYR A 256 -12.61 7.14 11.11
C TYR A 256 -13.96 7.79 10.85
N SER A 257 -14.83 7.10 10.12
CA SER A 257 -16.23 7.45 9.93
C SER A 257 -17.11 6.38 10.58
N ASP A 258 -17.95 6.79 11.53
CA ASP A 258 -18.97 5.91 12.13
C ASP A 258 -20.03 5.53 11.09
N GLU A 259 -20.43 6.47 10.25
CA GLU A 259 -21.50 6.30 9.25
C GLU A 259 -21.13 5.29 8.18
N GLY A 260 -19.93 5.38 7.63
CA GLY A 260 -19.44 4.42 6.64
C GLY A 260 -18.62 3.27 7.22
N MET A 261 -18.45 3.24 8.56
CA MET A 261 -17.63 2.26 9.29
C MET A 261 -16.26 2.07 8.64
N PHE A 262 -15.53 3.16 8.41
CA PHE A 262 -14.33 3.17 7.56
C PHE A 262 -13.23 4.05 8.15
N GLY A 263 -12.00 3.54 8.13
CA GLY A 263 -10.80 4.29 8.49
C GLY A 263 -9.89 3.53 9.43
N TRP A 264 -8.67 4.02 9.58
CA TRP A 264 -7.64 3.43 10.43
C TRP A 264 -7.91 3.64 11.92
N ASN A 265 -8.53 4.77 12.29
CA ASN A 265 -8.80 5.18 13.67
C ASN A 265 -7.57 5.14 14.60
N ILE A 266 -6.38 5.51 14.10
CA ILE A 266 -5.15 5.50 14.89
C ILE A 266 -5.03 6.83 15.63
N ASN A 267 -5.74 6.95 16.75
CA ASN A 267 -5.79 8.19 17.55
C ASN A 267 -5.33 7.99 19.01
N GLU A 268 -5.11 6.75 19.43
CA GLU A 268 -4.80 6.38 20.81
C GLU A 268 -3.33 5.95 21.00
N LYS A 269 -2.86 5.97 22.25
CA LYS A 269 -1.46 5.66 22.62
C LYS A 269 -1.19 4.16 22.77
N ASN A 270 -1.45 3.38 21.72
CA ASN A 270 -1.47 1.90 21.76
C ASN A 270 -0.25 1.22 21.13
N GLY A 271 0.86 1.94 20.92
CA GLY A 271 2.11 1.38 20.38
C GLY A 271 1.99 0.93 18.94
N TRP A 272 1.55 1.86 18.08
CA TRP A 272 1.34 1.60 16.66
C TRP A 272 2.64 1.40 15.90
N ALA A 273 2.54 0.70 14.79
CA ALA A 273 3.62 0.57 13.81
C ALA A 273 3.28 1.31 12.53
N PHE A 274 4.31 1.85 11.87
CA PHE A 274 4.16 2.63 10.65
C PHE A 274 5.20 2.22 9.61
N CYS A 275 4.82 2.33 8.34
CA CYS A 275 5.75 2.35 7.23
C CYS A 275 6.15 3.80 6.95
N PHE A 276 7.45 4.07 6.85
CA PHE A 276 8.01 5.38 6.53
C PHE A 276 8.59 5.35 5.13
N GLY A 277 7.92 6.02 4.21
CA GLY A 277 8.28 6.04 2.79
C GLY A 277 8.64 7.43 2.29
N ASN A 278 9.42 7.48 1.21
CA ASN A 278 9.61 8.72 0.45
C ASN A 278 8.47 8.86 -0.58
N PRO A 279 7.74 9.99 -0.63
CA PRO A 279 6.59 10.14 -1.53
C PRO A 279 6.96 10.07 -3.01
N ASP A 280 8.22 10.29 -3.40
CA ASP A 280 8.66 10.20 -4.80
C ASP A 280 8.90 8.75 -5.27
N ASN A 281 8.95 7.77 -4.35
CA ASN A 281 9.24 6.38 -4.68
C ASN A 281 7.99 5.49 -4.62
N TRP A 282 7.13 5.62 -5.64
CA TRP A 282 5.87 4.89 -5.68
C TRP A 282 6.04 3.37 -5.63
N VAL A 283 7.09 2.82 -6.26
CA VAL A 283 7.26 1.37 -6.34
C VAL A 283 7.56 0.79 -4.96
N TYR A 284 8.47 1.40 -4.20
CA TYR A 284 8.86 0.88 -2.90
C TYR A 284 7.72 1.00 -1.90
N ASN A 285 6.97 2.12 -1.99
CA ASN A 285 5.79 2.31 -1.17
C ASN A 285 4.71 1.26 -1.50
N LEU A 286 4.42 0.98 -2.77
CA LEU A 286 3.40 -0.02 -3.15
C LEU A 286 3.86 -1.46 -2.88
N SER A 287 5.13 -1.80 -3.07
CA SER A 287 5.67 -3.12 -2.72
C SER A 287 5.50 -3.43 -1.22
N SER A 288 5.49 -2.39 -0.38
CA SER A 288 5.45 -2.51 1.08
C SER A 288 4.05 -2.45 1.68
N CYS A 289 3.00 -2.23 0.88
CA CYS A 289 1.62 -2.12 1.40
C CYS A 289 1.14 -3.41 2.08
N ILE A 290 1.77 -4.56 1.81
CA ILE A 290 1.46 -5.81 2.51
C ILE A 290 1.78 -5.76 4.02
N PHE A 291 2.66 -4.86 4.50
CA PHE A 291 2.86 -4.65 5.95
C PHE A 291 1.62 -4.09 6.66
N ALA A 292 0.67 -3.51 5.92
CA ALA A 292 -0.66 -3.17 6.43
C ALA A 292 -1.57 -4.39 6.55
N HIS A 293 -1.41 -5.39 5.68
CA HIS A 293 -2.20 -6.63 5.72
C HIS A 293 -1.70 -7.60 6.79
N ILE A 294 -0.38 -7.84 6.86
CA ILE A 294 0.22 -8.85 7.75
C ILE A 294 1.29 -8.22 8.65
N GLY A 295 1.33 -8.70 9.89
CA GLY A 295 2.34 -8.28 10.87
C GLY A 295 1.76 -7.21 11.79
N LYS A 296 2.31 -5.99 11.73
CA LYS A 296 1.94 -4.91 12.65
C LYS A 296 0.88 -3.95 12.10
N HIS A 297 0.21 -4.30 11.01
CA HIS A 297 -0.87 -3.53 10.38
C HIS A 297 -0.50 -2.06 10.18
N SER A 298 0.63 -1.83 9.51
CA SER A 298 1.33 -0.55 9.50
C SER A 298 0.89 0.34 8.34
N PRO A 299 0.16 1.45 8.57
CA PRO A 299 -0.13 2.42 7.52
C PRO A 299 1.12 3.16 7.07
N LEU A 300 1.04 3.77 5.88
CA LEU A 300 2.12 4.58 5.33
C LEU A 300 2.07 6.02 5.86
N LEU A 301 3.19 6.47 6.39
CA LEU A 301 3.50 7.87 6.63
C LEU A 301 4.70 8.29 5.76
N TYR A 302 4.67 9.52 5.27
CA TYR A 302 5.71 10.04 4.40
C TYR A 302 6.80 10.80 5.17
N VAL A 303 8.04 10.65 4.70
CA VAL A 303 9.24 11.39 5.10
C VAL A 303 9.99 11.91 3.87
N GLU A 304 10.82 12.94 4.03
CA GLU A 304 11.49 13.61 2.90
C GLU A 304 13.01 13.71 3.12
N GLY A 305 13.77 12.78 2.54
CA GLY A 305 15.22 12.75 2.71
C GLY A 305 15.61 12.78 4.19
N ALA A 306 16.44 13.76 4.58
CA ALA A 306 16.86 13.98 5.97
C ALA A 306 15.89 14.85 6.81
N LYS A 307 14.66 15.11 6.33
CA LYS A 307 13.64 15.90 7.05
C LYS A 307 12.37 15.09 7.30
N ILE A 308 11.87 15.17 8.53
CA ILE A 308 10.53 14.71 8.85
C ILE A 308 9.55 15.90 8.67
N PRO A 309 8.47 15.72 7.92
CA PRO A 309 7.41 16.71 7.84
C PRO A 309 6.81 16.95 9.23
N ARG A 310 6.52 18.21 9.56
CA ARG A 310 5.97 18.56 10.86
C ARG A 310 4.68 17.80 11.18
N VAL A 311 3.79 17.65 10.20
CA VAL A 311 2.53 16.92 10.37
C VAL A 311 2.75 15.44 10.76
N THR A 312 3.74 14.79 10.14
CA THR A 312 4.15 13.42 10.46
C THR A 312 4.74 13.34 11.87
N ASN A 313 5.67 14.24 12.20
CA ASN A 313 6.31 14.29 13.50
C ASN A 313 5.30 14.50 14.64
N ASP A 314 4.48 15.55 14.53
CA ASP A 314 3.55 15.96 15.57
C ASP A 314 2.50 14.86 15.79
N TYR A 315 2.05 14.19 14.72
CA TYR A 315 1.16 13.05 14.83
C TYR A 315 1.77 11.89 15.62
N ILE A 316 2.99 11.47 15.30
CA ILE A 316 3.64 10.36 16.02
C ILE A 316 3.82 10.68 17.50
N LEU A 317 4.18 11.93 17.83
CA LEU A 317 4.29 12.39 19.21
C LEU A 317 2.97 12.24 19.98
N THR A 318 1.82 12.47 19.33
CA THR A 318 0.51 12.27 19.99
C THR A 318 0.21 10.80 20.33
N LEU A 319 0.81 9.87 19.59
CA LEU A 319 0.57 8.42 19.72
C LEU A 319 1.55 7.71 20.65
N LYS A 320 2.58 8.39 21.16
CA LYS A 320 3.60 7.76 22.02
C LYS A 320 2.95 7.17 23.27
N PRO A 321 3.08 5.84 23.49
CA PRO A 321 2.69 5.21 24.74
C PRO A 321 3.30 5.88 25.97
N PRO A 322 2.62 5.85 27.13
CA PRO A 322 3.21 6.33 28.38
C PRO A 322 4.40 5.44 28.79
N GLN A 323 5.50 6.05 29.21
CA GLN A 323 6.63 5.35 29.79
C GLN A 323 6.23 4.70 31.12
N LYS A 324 6.61 3.43 31.30
CA LYS A 324 6.38 2.65 32.52
C LYS A 324 7.73 2.19 33.07
N GLU A 325 7.83 2.04 34.39
CA GLU A 325 9.02 1.51 35.05
C GLU A 325 8.71 0.15 35.72
N PRO A 326 9.34 -0.96 35.29
CA PRO A 326 10.24 -1.07 34.13
C PRO A 326 9.48 -0.93 32.79
N PRO A 327 10.18 -0.64 31.67
CA PRO A 327 9.57 -0.53 30.34
C PRO A 327 8.72 -1.75 29.99
N LYS A 328 7.48 -1.51 29.57
CA LYS A 328 6.50 -2.56 29.22
C LYS A 328 5.67 -2.12 28.01
N PRO A 329 5.15 -3.08 27.22
CA PRO A 329 4.23 -2.79 26.13
C PRO A 329 3.05 -1.87 26.55
N PRO A 330 2.48 -1.15 25.58
CA PRO A 330 2.72 -1.27 24.14
C PRO A 330 3.95 -0.48 23.65
N PHE A 331 4.63 -0.98 22.61
CA PHE A 331 5.81 -0.37 21.97
C PHE A 331 5.53 -0.08 20.50
N MET A 332 6.09 1.01 19.97
CA MET A 332 5.95 1.38 18.57
C MET A 332 6.98 0.69 17.67
N HIS A 333 6.78 0.74 16.35
CA HIS A 333 7.75 0.23 15.38
C HIS A 333 7.71 0.99 14.06
N GLY A 334 8.86 1.09 13.37
CA GLY A 334 8.96 1.75 12.08
C GLY A 334 9.60 0.87 11.01
N TYR A 335 8.91 0.64 9.90
CA TYR A 335 9.52 0.10 8.69
C TYR A 335 10.05 1.23 7.83
N ILE A 336 11.35 1.25 7.54
CA ILE A 336 11.97 2.29 6.70
C ILE A 336 12.03 1.79 5.25
N LEU A 337 11.28 2.42 4.36
CA LEU A 337 11.05 1.96 2.99
C LEU A 337 12.04 2.57 2.00
N GLY A 338 13.28 2.09 2.00
CA GLY A 338 14.26 2.44 0.98
C GLY A 338 15.69 2.44 1.46
N ASN A 339 16.59 2.76 0.52
CA ASN A 339 18.02 2.83 0.78
C ASN A 339 18.42 4.18 1.44
N TYR A 340 19.70 4.30 1.76
CA TYR A 340 20.29 5.47 2.44
C TYR A 340 20.28 6.76 1.60
N TYR A 341 20.05 6.69 0.29
CA TYR A 341 19.89 7.88 -0.54
C TYR A 341 18.49 8.47 -0.45
N GLN A 342 17.49 7.61 -0.28
CA GLN A 342 16.08 7.99 -0.26
C GLN A 342 15.62 8.38 1.14
N ILE A 343 16.06 7.62 2.14
CA ILE A 343 15.84 7.87 3.55
C ILE A 343 17.20 7.67 4.25
N PRO A 344 17.97 8.74 4.47
CA PRO A 344 19.28 8.68 5.12
C PRO A 344 19.25 8.02 6.50
N GLU A 345 20.42 7.58 6.96
CA GLU A 345 20.57 6.93 8.26
C GLU A 345 20.15 7.87 9.40
N GLU A 346 20.46 9.15 9.29
CA GLU A 346 20.08 10.17 10.27
C GLU A 346 18.55 10.29 10.39
N MET A 347 17.82 10.10 9.29
CA MET A 347 16.36 10.09 9.33
C MET A 347 15.83 8.84 10.05
N GLN A 348 16.43 7.67 9.80
CA GLN A 348 16.05 6.46 10.54
C GLN A 348 16.34 6.59 12.03
N PHE A 349 17.48 7.16 12.42
CA PHE A 349 17.81 7.42 13.82
C PHE A 349 16.87 8.43 14.47
N TYR A 350 16.46 9.45 13.72
CA TYR A 350 15.44 10.38 14.19
C TYR A 350 14.10 9.67 14.42
N ILE A 351 13.66 8.83 13.48
CA ILE A 351 12.43 8.04 13.62
C ILE A 351 12.54 7.08 14.82
N GLU A 352 13.67 6.41 15.00
CA GLU A 352 13.95 5.54 16.15
C GLU A 352 13.75 6.30 17.47
N GLN A 353 14.37 7.47 17.62
CA GLN A 353 14.19 8.32 18.80
C GLN A 353 12.74 8.77 18.99
N LEU A 354 12.07 9.09 17.88
CA LEU A 354 10.70 9.57 17.88
C LEU A 354 9.73 8.50 18.40
N ILE A 355 9.91 7.24 17.99
CA ILE A 355 9.00 6.13 18.33
C ILE A 355 9.40 5.37 19.61
N THR A 356 10.62 5.56 20.12
CA THR A 356 11.07 4.96 21.38
C THR A 356 10.31 5.54 22.58
N VAL A 357 9.87 4.66 23.49
CA VAL A 357 9.13 5.01 24.73
C VAL A 357 9.97 4.68 25.95
#